data_AF-A0A6B4JMZ4-F1
#
_entry.id   AF-A0A6B4JMZ4-F1
#
_cell.length_a   1.000
_cell.length_b   1.000
_cell.length_c   1.000
_cell.angle_alpha   90.00
_cell.angle_beta   90.00
_cell.angle_gamma   90.00
#
_symmetry.space_group_name_H-M   'P 1'
#
loop_
_entity.id
_entity.type
_entity.pdbx_description
1 polymer ?
#
loop_
_entity_poly.entity_id
_entity_poly.type
_entity_poly.pdbx_seq_one_letter_code
_entity_poly.pdbx_strand_id
1 'polypeptide(L)'
;MKLTQYGDYFYLYLLLLTFIPAIILQLNGRRPKYYGIIVSAVMILLIMTKSIGLYLFLMFLIGEIFVIYMYLFIRRKTDNKYIYWLALFLSMLPVVISKLAGVTRYSSIIGFIGLSYLNFKAIQMIIEIYDGRITEIKFTTFIYFIIFFPTLSSGPIDRWKRFEENLNSKIEKEEYINEYLIPGFKKIILAIGYKFILAYLIDTYWLLKIPTDITFLNSWNYMYAYTLYLFFDFAGYSLFAVGTSYIFGIKTPDNFNKPFVSKDMKEFWTRWHISLSRWFGDYIFSRFVLNSMRKKRFKNRIIASHVAQIITMFVMGLWHGLTTYYIIYGLYQGSALVLTDIYQRKSTYYKKHKKEKWFQMIQRVVTFHIVCFGMLIFSGYLFK
;
A
#
# COMPACT_ATOMS: atom_id res chain seq x y z
N MET A 1 -16.17 -1.79 -22.72
CA MET A 1 -14.75 -2.00 -22.38
C MET A 1 -14.54 -1.60 -20.93
N LYS A 2 -14.01 -2.50 -20.09
CA LYS A 2 -13.69 -2.20 -18.69
C LYS A 2 -12.26 -1.65 -18.66
N LEU A 3 -12.08 -0.41 -18.21
CA LEU A 3 -10.76 0.23 -18.15
C LEU A 3 -10.02 -0.20 -16.89
N THR A 4 -8.85 -0.79 -17.07
CA THR A 4 -7.94 -1.18 -16.00
C THR A 4 -6.94 -0.06 -15.75
N GLN A 5 -6.95 0.49 -14.54
CA GLN A 5 -6.04 1.55 -14.14
C GLN A 5 -4.58 1.14 -14.35
N TYR A 6 -3.85 1.91 -15.16
CA TYR A 6 -2.45 1.67 -15.57
C TYR A 6 -2.19 0.30 -16.23
N GLY A 7 -3.22 -0.45 -16.62
CA GLY A 7 -3.09 -1.75 -17.27
C GLY A 7 -3.30 -1.69 -18.78
N ASP A 8 -4.13 -0.75 -19.26
CA ASP A 8 -4.51 -0.67 -20.67
C ASP A 8 -3.83 0.51 -21.38
N TYR A 9 -3.42 0.31 -22.63
CA TYR A 9 -2.89 1.40 -23.47
C TYR A 9 -3.89 2.54 -23.64
N PHE A 10 -5.18 2.23 -23.77
CA PHE A 10 -6.23 3.24 -23.86
C PHE A 10 -6.36 4.05 -22.56
N TYR A 11 -6.19 3.42 -21.39
CA TYR A 11 -6.14 4.14 -20.12
C TYR A 11 -4.95 5.11 -20.07
N LEU A 12 -3.77 4.66 -20.51
CA LEU A 12 -2.57 5.51 -20.55
C LEU A 12 -2.74 6.69 -21.51
N TYR A 13 -3.39 6.48 -22.66
CA TYR A 13 -3.73 7.57 -23.58
C TYR A 13 -4.63 8.61 -22.90
N LEU A 14 -5.72 8.19 -22.27
CA LEU A 14 -6.61 9.09 -21.53
C LEU A 14 -5.89 9.82 -20.40
N LEU A 15 -5.02 9.11 -19.67
CA LEU A 15 -4.20 9.68 -18.61
C LEU A 15 -3.31 10.81 -19.13
N LEU A 16 -2.63 10.62 -20.27
CA LEU A 16 -1.77 11.65 -20.87
C LEU A 16 -2.55 12.92 -21.21
N LEU A 17 -3.79 12.80 -21.69
CA LEU A 17 -4.66 13.96 -21.96
C LEU A 17 -4.94 14.76 -20.68
N THR A 18 -5.02 14.09 -19.52
CA THR A 18 -5.24 14.78 -18.23
C THR A 18 -4.00 15.54 -17.74
N PHE A 19 -2.81 15.25 -18.27
CA PHE A 19 -1.60 15.94 -17.84
C PHE A 19 -1.51 17.36 -18.39
N ILE A 20 -1.99 17.59 -19.62
CA ILE A 20 -1.82 18.88 -20.30
C ILE A 20 -2.40 20.02 -19.46
N PRO A 21 -3.67 20.00 -19.00
CA PRO A 21 -4.19 21.10 -18.21
C PRO A 21 -3.58 21.17 -16.81
N ALA A 22 -3.22 20.03 -16.20
CA ALA A 22 -2.54 20.01 -14.89
C ALA A 22 -1.18 20.73 -14.95
N ILE A 23 -0.39 20.45 -15.99
CA ILE A 23 0.92 21.06 -16.22
C ILE A 23 0.76 22.55 -16.49
N ILE A 24 -0.15 22.95 -17.38
CA ILE A 24 -0.38 24.37 -17.71
C ILE A 24 -0.79 25.17 -16.46
N LEU A 25 -1.70 24.62 -15.63
CA LEU A 25 -2.10 25.27 -14.39
C LEU A 25 -0.90 25.49 -13.46
N GLN A 26 -0.11 24.45 -13.23
CA GLN A 26 1.02 24.51 -12.30
C GLN A 26 2.16 25.39 -12.80
N LEU A 27 2.46 25.40 -14.11
CA LEU A 27 3.45 26.30 -14.70
C LEU A 27 3.05 27.77 -14.60
N ASN A 28 1.75 28.05 -14.51
CA ASN A 28 1.19 29.39 -14.27
C ASN A 28 1.01 29.71 -12.78
N GLY A 29 1.58 28.90 -11.87
CA GLY A 29 1.46 29.07 -10.42
C GLY A 29 0.05 28.84 -9.87
N ARG A 30 -0.86 28.24 -10.65
CA ARG A 30 -2.23 27.92 -10.25
C ARG A 30 -2.35 26.47 -9.81
N ARG A 31 -2.99 26.26 -8.65
CA ARG A 31 -3.18 24.93 -8.07
C ARG A 31 -4.23 24.14 -8.86
N PRO A 32 -3.94 22.91 -9.31
CA PRO A 32 -4.91 22.08 -10.03
C PRO A 32 -5.87 21.36 -9.07
N LYS A 33 -6.25 21.95 -7.93
CA LYS A 33 -7.12 21.30 -6.94
C LYS A 33 -8.47 20.91 -7.55
N TYR A 34 -9.20 21.88 -8.09
CA TYR A 34 -10.53 21.64 -8.66
C TYR A 34 -10.46 20.80 -9.93
N TYR A 35 -9.47 21.08 -10.78
CA TYR A 35 -9.19 20.26 -11.95
C TYR A 35 -8.92 18.79 -11.57
N GLY A 36 -8.07 18.57 -10.57
CA GLY A 36 -7.74 17.25 -10.04
C GLY A 36 -8.94 16.52 -9.44
N ILE A 37 -9.86 17.22 -8.78
CA ILE A 37 -11.14 16.65 -8.30
C ILE A 37 -11.98 16.17 -9.49
N ILE A 38 -12.17 17.03 -10.50
CA ILE A 38 -12.97 16.71 -11.69
C ILE A 38 -12.35 15.52 -12.43
N VAL A 39 -11.05 15.57 -12.71
CA VAL A 39 -10.32 14.46 -13.35
C VAL A 39 -10.47 13.19 -12.51
N SER A 40 -10.34 13.27 -11.19
CA SER A 40 -10.49 12.10 -10.34
C SER A 40 -11.86 11.47 -10.46
N ALA A 41 -12.92 12.28 -10.42
CA ALA A 41 -14.29 11.82 -10.60
C ALA A 41 -14.49 11.17 -11.98
N VAL A 42 -14.01 11.81 -13.06
CA VAL A 42 -14.09 11.26 -14.42
C VAL A 42 -13.32 9.94 -14.54
N MET A 43 -12.11 9.86 -13.99
CA MET A 43 -11.30 8.62 -14.05
C MET A 43 -11.95 7.49 -13.25
N ILE A 44 -12.52 7.77 -12.08
CA ILE A 44 -13.29 6.78 -11.31
C ILE A 44 -14.51 6.31 -12.11
N LEU A 45 -15.26 7.26 -12.68
CA LEU A 45 -16.40 6.95 -13.52
C LEU A 45 -15.96 6.03 -14.66
N LEU A 46 -14.90 6.36 -15.40
CA LEU A 46 -14.36 5.54 -16.50
C LEU A 46 -13.92 4.13 -16.09
N ILE A 47 -13.28 4.00 -14.93
CA ILE A 47 -12.85 2.70 -14.38
C ILE A 47 -14.07 1.85 -13.96
N MET A 48 -15.14 2.49 -13.47
CA MET A 48 -16.28 1.82 -12.82
C MET A 48 -17.62 1.90 -13.58
N THR A 49 -17.68 2.50 -14.78
CA THR A 49 -18.90 3.08 -15.44
C THR A 49 -20.08 2.12 -15.61
N LYS A 50 -19.86 0.82 -15.54
CA LYS A 50 -20.88 -0.22 -15.78
C LYS A 50 -20.83 -1.34 -14.77
N SER A 51 -20.37 -1.06 -13.56
CA SER A 51 -20.23 -2.06 -12.50
C SER A 51 -21.05 -1.67 -11.27
N ILE A 52 -21.58 -2.68 -10.57
CA ILE A 52 -22.09 -2.51 -9.20
C ILE A 52 -21.06 -1.82 -8.29
N GLY A 53 -19.77 -1.92 -8.65
CA GLY A 53 -18.66 -1.26 -7.98
C GLY A 53 -18.79 0.26 -7.87
N LEU A 54 -19.41 0.96 -8.84
CA LEU A 54 -19.61 2.41 -8.71
C LEU A 54 -20.61 2.74 -7.59
N TYR A 55 -21.72 2.01 -7.51
CA TYR A 55 -22.71 2.17 -6.44
C TYR A 55 -22.12 1.83 -5.07
N LEU A 56 -21.34 0.75 -4.99
CA LEU A 56 -20.64 0.36 -3.76
C LEU A 56 -19.58 1.39 -3.35
N PHE A 57 -18.87 1.98 -4.32
CA PHE A 57 -17.92 3.06 -4.06
C PHE A 57 -18.62 4.32 -3.52
N LEU A 58 -19.76 4.72 -4.12
CA LEU A 58 -20.53 5.87 -3.65
C LEU A 58 -21.11 5.62 -2.25
N MET A 59 -21.64 4.42 -1.99
CA MET A 59 -22.13 4.02 -0.68
C MET A 59 -21.00 4.03 0.37
N PHE A 60 -19.83 3.52 0.01
CA PHE A 60 -18.62 3.60 0.84
C PHE A 60 -18.24 5.06 1.13
N LEU A 61 -18.18 5.91 0.09
CA LEU A 61 -17.79 7.31 0.24
C LEU A 61 -18.76 8.06 1.19
N ILE A 62 -20.08 7.90 0.99
CA ILE A 62 -21.11 8.51 1.84
C ILE A 62 -21.01 7.98 3.28
N GLY A 63 -20.83 6.66 3.45
CA GLY A 63 -20.65 6.04 4.76
C GLY A 63 -19.43 6.56 5.51
N GLU A 64 -18.28 6.64 4.85
CA GLU A 64 -17.05 7.16 5.47
C GLU A 64 -17.15 8.66 5.77
N ILE A 65 -17.79 9.46 4.91
CA ILE A 65 -18.10 10.87 5.22
C ILE A 65 -18.88 10.93 6.53
N PHE A 66 -19.97 10.18 6.63
CA PHE A 66 -20.83 10.19 7.81
C PHE A 66 -20.05 9.76 9.07
N VAL A 67 -19.36 8.62 9.03
CA VAL A 67 -18.62 8.07 10.17
C VAL A 67 -17.50 9.04 10.62
N ILE A 68 -16.70 9.57 9.70
CA ILE A 68 -15.57 10.45 10.02
C ILE A 68 -16.05 11.79 10.57
N TYR A 69 -17.02 12.45 9.92
CA TYR A 69 -17.53 13.75 10.38
C TYR A 69 -18.31 13.64 11.69
N MET A 70 -19.13 12.59 11.84
CA MET A 70 -19.84 12.32 13.10
C MET A 70 -18.83 12.06 14.23
N TYR A 71 -17.81 11.23 13.99
CA TYR A 71 -16.79 10.97 14.99
C TYR A 71 -15.97 12.21 15.34
N LEU A 72 -15.60 13.04 14.35
CA LEU A 72 -14.94 14.32 14.58
C LEU A 72 -15.78 15.23 15.49
N PHE A 73 -17.09 15.33 15.23
CA PHE A 73 -18.00 16.12 16.05
C PHE A 73 -18.11 15.59 17.48
N ILE A 74 -18.24 14.27 17.65
CA ILE A 74 -18.33 13.64 18.98
C ILE A 74 -17.01 13.77 19.74
N ARG A 75 -15.87 13.58 19.08
CA ARG A 75 -14.53 13.67 19.70
C ARG A 75 -14.26 15.04 20.32
N ARG A 76 -14.85 16.12 19.78
CA ARG A 76 -14.78 17.48 20.36
C ARG A 76 -15.47 17.60 21.72
N LYS A 77 -16.41 16.70 22.01
CA LYS A 77 -17.21 16.70 23.25
C LYS A 77 -16.80 15.63 24.25
N THR A 78 -16.15 14.55 23.81
CA THR A 78 -15.79 13.43 24.69
C THR A 78 -14.53 12.68 24.25
N ASP A 79 -13.82 12.13 25.23
CA ASP A 79 -12.61 11.32 25.09
C ASP A 79 -12.89 9.82 25.25
N ASN A 80 -14.16 9.40 25.13
CA ASN A 80 -14.56 8.03 25.39
C ASN A 80 -13.95 7.04 24.38
N LYS A 81 -13.09 6.14 24.89
CA LYS A 81 -12.40 5.09 24.10
C LYS A 81 -13.35 4.10 23.42
N TYR A 82 -14.55 3.86 23.95
CA TYR A 82 -15.50 2.93 23.36
C TYR A 82 -16.16 3.50 22.11
N ILE A 83 -16.42 4.82 22.09
CA ILE A 83 -16.91 5.51 20.90
C ILE A 83 -15.85 5.50 19.80
N TYR A 84 -14.58 5.68 20.16
CA TYR A 84 -13.46 5.49 19.23
C TYR A 84 -13.47 4.09 18.61
N TRP A 85 -13.59 3.04 19.42
CA TRP A 85 -13.63 1.66 18.90
C TRP A 85 -14.85 1.41 18.01
N LEU A 86 -16.01 1.98 18.36
CA LEU A 86 -17.19 1.88 17.50
C LEU A 86 -16.98 2.60 16.16
N ALA A 87 -16.47 3.83 16.16
CA ALA A 87 -16.19 4.57 14.92
C ALA A 87 -15.16 3.85 14.05
N LEU A 88 -14.11 3.30 14.66
CA LEU A 88 -13.10 2.50 13.98
C LEU A 88 -13.72 1.24 13.35
N PHE A 89 -14.56 0.52 14.10
CA PHE A 89 -15.27 -0.66 13.61
C PHE A 89 -16.22 -0.33 12.45
N LEU A 90 -17.00 0.75 12.56
CA LEU A 90 -17.90 1.24 11.50
C LEU A 90 -17.13 1.63 10.23
N SER A 91 -15.96 2.26 10.36
CA SER A 91 -15.10 2.55 9.22
C SER A 91 -14.51 1.27 8.61
N MET A 92 -14.16 0.25 9.42
CA MET A 92 -13.62 -1.02 8.91
C MET A 92 -14.68 -1.94 8.29
N LEU A 93 -15.96 -1.74 8.58
CA LEU A 93 -17.06 -2.63 8.20
C LEU A 93 -17.11 -2.96 6.69
N PRO A 94 -16.98 -1.99 5.77
CA PRO A 94 -16.99 -2.27 4.32
C PRO A 94 -15.91 -3.27 3.87
N VAL A 95 -14.68 -3.13 4.38
CA VAL A 95 -13.59 -4.07 4.03
C VAL A 95 -13.78 -5.42 4.71
N VAL A 96 -14.27 -5.45 5.96
CA VAL A 96 -14.56 -6.71 6.67
C VAL A 96 -15.63 -7.50 5.94
N ILE A 97 -16.74 -6.85 5.55
CA ILE A 97 -17.82 -7.48 4.78
C ILE A 97 -17.29 -8.01 3.45
N SER A 98 -16.48 -7.22 2.72
CA SER A 98 -15.91 -7.67 1.44
C SER A 98 -14.96 -8.87 1.60
N LYS A 99 -14.14 -8.91 2.67
CA LYS A 99 -13.24 -10.05 2.93
C LYS A 99 -14.00 -11.31 3.35
N LEU A 100 -15.04 -11.18 4.17
CA LEU A 100 -15.92 -12.29 4.53
C LEU A 100 -16.72 -12.79 3.32
N ALA A 101 -17.21 -11.89 2.47
CA ALA A 101 -17.86 -12.27 1.22
C ALA A 101 -16.90 -13.04 0.29
N GLY A 102 -15.61 -12.71 0.32
CA GLY A 102 -14.53 -13.36 -0.43
C GLY A 102 -14.39 -14.87 -0.16
N VAL A 103 -14.81 -15.37 1.01
CA VAL A 103 -14.82 -16.82 1.32
C VAL A 103 -16.15 -17.49 1.00
N THR A 104 -17.12 -16.73 0.48
CA THR A 104 -18.46 -17.21 0.12
C THR A 104 -18.67 -17.11 -1.39
N ARG A 105 -19.84 -17.56 -1.86
CA ARG A 105 -20.27 -17.40 -3.27
C ARG A 105 -20.52 -15.94 -3.68
N TYR A 106 -20.54 -15.00 -2.74
CA TYR A 106 -20.83 -13.58 -2.99
C TYR A 106 -19.58 -12.73 -3.29
N SER A 107 -18.40 -13.34 -3.42
CA SER A 107 -17.13 -12.66 -3.65
C SER A 107 -17.12 -11.73 -4.88
N SER A 108 -17.88 -12.08 -5.91
CA SER A 108 -18.00 -11.30 -7.16
C SER A 108 -18.94 -10.10 -7.06
N ILE A 109 -19.76 -10.03 -6.01
CA ILE A 109 -20.83 -9.02 -5.87
C ILE A 109 -20.43 -7.95 -4.85
N ILE A 110 -19.69 -8.32 -3.81
CA ILE A 110 -19.38 -7.44 -2.68
C ILE A 110 -17.92 -6.94 -2.75
N GLY A 111 -17.77 -5.69 -3.17
CA GLY A 111 -16.52 -4.96 -3.18
C GLY A 111 -16.34 -4.13 -4.44
N PHE A 112 -15.36 -3.24 -4.43
CA PHE A 112 -14.99 -2.46 -5.61
C PHE A 112 -13.48 -2.25 -5.66
N ILE A 113 -12.98 -1.92 -6.85
CA ILE A 113 -11.56 -1.68 -7.07
C ILE A 113 -11.06 -0.52 -6.20
N GLY A 114 -10.05 -0.77 -5.37
CA GLY A 114 -9.51 0.23 -4.45
C GLY A 114 -10.12 0.24 -3.04
N LEU A 115 -11.20 -0.52 -2.77
CA LEU A 115 -11.84 -0.55 -1.44
C LEU A 115 -10.82 -0.75 -0.30
N SER A 116 -9.93 -1.74 -0.43
CA SER A 116 -8.92 -2.03 0.60
C SER A 116 -7.94 -0.89 0.84
N TYR A 117 -7.56 -0.13 -0.19
CA TYR A 117 -6.62 0.98 -0.08
C TYR A 117 -7.30 2.27 0.41
N LEU A 118 -8.53 2.53 -0.03
CA LEU A 118 -9.33 3.65 0.45
C LEU A 118 -9.73 3.49 1.92
N ASN A 119 -9.99 2.27 2.36
CA ASN A 119 -10.30 2.02 3.77
C ASN A 119 -9.11 2.34 4.69
N PHE A 120 -7.86 2.11 4.25
CA PHE A 120 -6.68 2.59 5.00
C PHE A 120 -6.65 4.11 5.16
N LYS A 121 -7.11 4.86 4.14
CA LYS A 121 -7.24 6.32 4.21
C LYS A 121 -8.31 6.76 5.22
N ALA A 122 -9.43 6.04 5.29
CA ALA A 122 -10.51 6.35 6.21
C ALA A 122 -10.16 5.97 7.66
N ILE A 123 -9.69 4.74 7.89
CA ILE A 123 -9.26 4.23 9.20
C ILE A 123 -8.22 5.16 9.83
N GLN A 124 -7.20 5.55 9.06
CA GLN A 124 -6.16 6.40 9.62
C GLN A 124 -6.69 7.76 10.07
N MET A 125 -7.70 8.31 9.39
CA MET A 125 -8.29 9.58 9.80
C MET A 125 -9.02 9.44 11.13
N ILE A 126 -9.81 8.37 11.32
CA ILE A 126 -10.43 8.07 12.63
C ILE A 126 -9.37 7.96 13.73
N ILE A 127 -8.28 7.25 13.46
CA ILE A 127 -7.16 7.08 14.39
C ILE A 127 -6.49 8.43 14.70
N GLU A 128 -6.25 9.27 13.70
CA GLU A 128 -5.60 10.58 13.88
C GLU A 128 -6.51 11.61 14.54
N ILE A 129 -7.83 11.54 14.35
CA ILE A 129 -8.83 12.30 15.12
C ILE A 129 -8.80 11.87 16.59
N TYR A 130 -8.74 10.57 16.88
CA TYR A 130 -8.65 10.06 18.24
C TYR A 130 -7.39 10.59 18.96
N ASP A 131 -6.26 10.57 18.27
CA ASP A 131 -4.96 11.08 18.75
C ASP A 131 -4.90 12.61 18.84
N GLY A 132 -5.92 13.35 18.39
CA GLY A 132 -5.95 14.81 18.37
C GLY A 132 -5.03 15.45 17.31
N ARG A 133 -4.56 14.67 16.33
CA ARG A 133 -3.74 15.16 15.21
C ARG A 133 -4.58 15.81 14.11
N ILE A 134 -5.85 15.40 13.98
CA ILE A 134 -6.85 16.02 13.11
C ILE A 134 -7.94 16.61 13.99
N THR A 135 -8.09 17.93 13.94
CA THR A 135 -9.12 18.67 14.69
C THR A 135 -10.19 19.27 13.78
N GLU A 136 -9.87 19.46 12.51
CA GLU A 136 -10.75 20.03 11.49
C GLU A 136 -10.52 19.35 10.14
N ILE A 137 -11.58 19.23 9.34
CA ILE A 137 -11.54 18.61 8.02
C ILE A 137 -12.35 19.46 7.04
N LYS A 138 -11.67 20.07 6.05
CA LYS A 138 -12.34 20.76 4.94
C LYS A 138 -12.94 19.74 3.98
N PHE A 139 -14.25 19.82 3.74
CA PHE A 139 -14.99 18.86 2.91
C PHE A 139 -14.39 18.66 1.52
N THR A 140 -14.02 19.75 0.82
CA THR A 140 -13.43 19.65 -0.52
C THR A 140 -12.06 18.94 -0.52
N THR A 141 -11.25 19.15 0.51
CA THR A 141 -9.96 18.46 0.67
C THR A 141 -10.17 16.99 1.02
N PHE A 142 -11.15 16.68 1.89
CA PHE A 142 -11.55 15.32 2.23
C PHE A 142 -11.96 14.52 1.00
N ILE A 143 -12.91 15.05 0.22
CA ILE A 143 -13.35 14.40 -1.01
C ILE A 143 -12.16 14.16 -1.92
N TYR A 144 -11.33 15.18 -2.16
CA TYR A 144 -10.17 15.01 -3.04
C TYR A 144 -9.19 13.95 -2.54
N PHE A 145 -8.92 13.92 -1.24
CA PHE A 145 -8.02 12.93 -0.63
C PHE A 145 -8.48 11.49 -0.84
N ILE A 146 -9.78 11.23 -0.64
CA ILE A 146 -10.36 9.90 -0.82
C ILE A 146 -10.39 9.54 -2.30
N ILE A 147 -10.91 10.43 -3.15
CA ILE A 147 -11.12 10.12 -4.57
C ILE A 147 -9.87 10.28 -5.43
N PHE A 148 -8.72 10.71 -4.88
CA PHE A 148 -7.50 11.00 -5.63
C PHE A 148 -7.09 9.81 -6.52
N PHE A 149 -7.44 9.91 -7.80
CA PHE A 149 -7.42 8.77 -8.71
C PHE A 149 -6.05 8.11 -8.86
N PRO A 150 -4.90 8.81 -8.79
CA PRO A 150 -3.61 8.16 -9.02
C PRO A 150 -3.32 7.04 -8.02
N THR A 151 -3.91 7.12 -6.82
CA THR A 151 -3.72 6.17 -5.73
C THR A 151 -4.99 5.38 -5.39
N LEU A 152 -5.98 5.35 -6.28
CA LEU A 152 -7.30 4.77 -6.02
C LEU A 152 -7.25 3.24 -5.85
N SER A 153 -6.75 2.51 -6.84
CA SER A 153 -6.86 1.04 -6.86
C SER A 153 -5.82 0.35 -5.97
N SER A 154 -4.53 0.58 -6.22
CA SER A 154 -3.44 -0.08 -5.49
C SER A 154 -2.17 0.78 -5.36
N GLY A 155 -2.34 2.11 -5.42
CA GLY A 155 -1.22 3.06 -5.31
C GLY A 155 -0.69 3.17 -3.88
N PRO A 156 0.35 3.98 -3.65
CA PRO A 156 0.85 4.24 -2.30
C PRO A 156 -0.25 4.78 -1.39
N ILE A 157 -0.33 4.22 -0.19
CA ILE A 157 -1.26 4.65 0.85
C ILE A 157 -0.79 6.00 1.39
N ASP A 158 -1.53 7.05 1.03
CA ASP A 158 -1.22 8.42 1.43
C ASP A 158 -1.69 8.72 2.86
N ARG A 159 -1.16 9.78 3.50
CA ARG A 159 -1.53 10.27 4.83
C ARG A 159 -2.34 11.55 4.69
N TRP A 160 -3.38 11.73 5.50
CA TRP A 160 -4.23 12.93 5.47
C TRP A 160 -3.41 14.21 5.57
N LYS A 161 -2.62 14.37 6.65
CA LYS A 161 -1.86 15.59 6.93
C LYS A 161 -0.90 15.96 5.80
N ARG A 162 -0.15 14.98 5.27
CA ARG A 162 0.76 15.19 4.14
C ARG A 162 0.00 15.64 2.89
N PHE A 163 -1.10 14.96 2.55
CA PHE A 163 -1.88 15.30 1.36
C PHE A 163 -2.47 16.71 1.47
N GLU A 164 -3.02 17.05 2.64
CA GLU A 164 -3.54 18.38 2.93
C GLU A 164 -2.45 19.46 2.83
N GLU A 165 -1.26 19.22 3.39
CA GLU A 165 -0.11 20.12 3.30
C GLU A 165 0.31 20.34 1.83
N ASN A 166 0.48 19.27 1.04
CA ASN A 166 0.85 19.37 -0.39
C ASN A 166 -0.22 20.10 -1.21
N LEU A 167 -1.50 19.88 -0.90
CA LEU A 167 -2.59 20.53 -1.61
C LEU A 167 -2.67 22.03 -1.33
N ASN A 168 -2.27 22.44 -0.12
CA ASN A 168 -2.33 23.82 0.34
C ASN A 168 -1.02 24.59 0.17
N SER A 169 0.11 23.92 -0.07
CA SER A 169 1.39 24.56 -0.38
C SER A 169 1.33 25.26 -1.74
N LYS A 170 1.91 26.46 -1.82
CA LYS A 170 2.22 27.09 -3.10
C LYS A 170 3.51 26.44 -3.61
N ILE A 171 3.51 26.00 -4.86
CA ILE A 171 4.69 25.43 -5.52
C ILE A 171 5.12 26.45 -6.56
N GLU A 172 6.36 26.93 -6.46
CA GLU A 172 6.92 27.85 -7.44
C GLU A 172 7.22 27.10 -8.75
N LYS A 173 7.27 27.82 -9.88
CA LYS A 173 7.40 27.21 -11.21
C LYS A 173 8.66 26.34 -11.32
N GLU A 174 9.79 26.85 -10.87
CA GLU A 174 11.08 26.16 -10.91
C GLU A 174 11.06 24.91 -10.02
N GLU A 175 10.42 24.99 -8.85
CA GLU A 175 10.23 23.84 -7.95
C GLU A 175 9.35 22.79 -8.62
N TYR A 176 8.22 23.19 -9.23
CA TYR A 176 7.34 22.28 -9.94
C TYR A 176 8.08 21.53 -11.07
N ILE A 177 8.87 22.23 -11.87
CA ILE A 177 9.62 21.60 -12.97
C ILE A 177 10.62 20.57 -12.44
N ASN A 178 11.45 20.96 -11.47
CA ASN A 178 12.60 20.18 -11.04
C ASN A 178 12.24 19.05 -10.06
N GLU A 179 11.26 19.28 -9.18
CA GLU A 179 10.91 18.33 -8.12
C GLU A 179 9.67 17.48 -8.41
N TYR A 180 8.79 17.94 -9.30
CA TYR A 180 7.53 17.27 -9.60
C TYR A 180 7.48 16.77 -11.03
N LEU A 181 7.58 17.65 -12.02
CA LEU A 181 7.35 17.34 -13.42
C LEU A 181 8.41 16.38 -13.98
N ILE A 182 9.69 16.75 -13.92
CA ILE A 182 10.79 15.92 -14.44
C ILE A 182 10.87 14.58 -13.70
N PRO A 183 10.87 14.52 -12.35
CA PRO A 183 10.85 13.24 -11.63
C PRO A 183 9.58 12.43 -11.92
N GLY A 184 8.43 13.08 -12.08
CA GLY A 184 7.16 12.44 -12.41
C GLY A 184 7.20 11.73 -13.76
N PHE A 185 7.67 12.40 -14.81
CA PHE A 185 7.88 11.79 -16.13
C PHE A 185 8.92 10.67 -16.09
N LYS A 186 10.05 10.84 -15.40
CA LYS A 186 11.05 9.77 -15.22
C LYS A 186 10.42 8.51 -14.59
N LYS A 187 9.57 8.68 -13.58
CA LYS A 187 8.85 7.56 -12.95
C LYS A 187 7.89 6.89 -13.93
N ILE A 188 7.15 7.65 -14.75
CA ILE A 188 6.24 7.10 -15.76
C ILE A 188 7.01 6.31 -16.82
N ILE A 189 8.14 6.81 -17.32
CA ILE A 189 8.98 6.08 -18.28
C ILE A 189 9.49 4.77 -17.67
N LEU A 190 9.98 4.82 -16.43
CA LEU A 190 10.43 3.62 -15.72
C LEU A 190 9.27 2.63 -15.49
N ALA A 191 8.07 3.14 -15.20
CA ALA A 191 6.87 2.35 -15.03
C ALA A 191 6.50 1.57 -16.30
N ILE A 192 6.64 2.19 -17.47
CA ILE A 192 6.45 1.54 -18.77
C ILE A 192 7.42 0.37 -18.92
N GLY A 193 8.72 0.59 -18.68
CA GLY A 193 9.73 -0.46 -18.75
C GLY A 193 9.49 -1.60 -17.77
N TYR A 194 9.04 -1.29 -16.55
CA TYR A 194 8.77 -2.31 -15.53
C TYR A 194 7.53 -3.14 -15.86
N LYS A 195 6.40 -2.48 -16.15
CA LYS A 195 5.10 -3.16 -16.27
C LYS A 195 4.88 -3.76 -17.67
N PHE A 196 5.16 -3.00 -18.73
CA PHE A 196 4.83 -3.41 -20.10
C PHE A 196 5.96 -4.15 -20.81
N ILE A 197 7.18 -4.10 -20.29
CA ILE A 197 8.32 -4.85 -20.83
C ILE A 197 8.71 -5.96 -19.86
N LEU A 198 9.28 -5.65 -18.70
CA LEU A 198 9.86 -6.67 -17.81
C LEU A 198 8.80 -7.63 -17.25
N ALA A 199 7.73 -7.12 -16.66
CA ALA A 199 6.66 -7.97 -16.12
C ALA A 199 5.98 -8.78 -17.22
N TYR A 200 5.71 -8.18 -18.39
CA TYR A 200 5.14 -8.88 -19.55
C TYR A 200 6.04 -10.03 -20.03
N LEU A 201 7.35 -9.78 -20.17
CA LEU A 201 8.31 -10.80 -20.61
C LEU A 201 8.40 -11.96 -19.61
N ILE A 202 8.48 -11.65 -18.31
CA ILE A 202 8.52 -12.67 -17.25
C ILE A 202 7.22 -13.48 -17.25
N ASP A 203 6.06 -12.83 -17.33
CA ASP A 203 4.77 -13.53 -17.31
C ASP A 203 4.62 -14.47 -18.52
N THR A 204 4.78 -13.91 -19.73
CA THR A 204 4.48 -14.59 -21.00
C THR A 204 5.47 -15.70 -21.33
N TYR A 205 6.77 -15.44 -21.12
CA TYR A 205 7.83 -16.34 -21.59
C TYR A 205 8.45 -17.20 -20.48
N TRP A 206 8.21 -16.88 -19.20
CA TRP A 206 8.75 -17.65 -18.09
C TRP A 206 7.65 -18.22 -17.20
N LEU A 207 6.86 -17.38 -16.52
CA LEU A 207 5.90 -17.81 -15.50
C LEU A 207 4.81 -18.73 -16.08
N LEU A 208 4.17 -18.35 -17.19
CA LEU A 208 3.12 -19.14 -17.84
C LEU A 208 3.64 -20.41 -18.52
N LYS A 209 4.96 -20.55 -18.69
CA LYS A 209 5.60 -21.74 -19.27
C LYS A 209 5.96 -22.79 -18.21
N ILE A 210 5.84 -22.46 -16.93
CA ILE A 210 6.11 -23.40 -15.84
C ILE A 210 4.92 -24.35 -15.69
N PRO A 211 5.13 -25.68 -15.74
CA PRO A 211 4.07 -26.65 -15.54
C PRO A 211 3.33 -26.48 -14.21
N THR A 212 2.04 -26.85 -14.20
CA THR A 212 1.16 -26.65 -13.05
C THR A 212 1.31 -27.72 -11.96
N ASP A 213 1.94 -28.86 -12.27
CA ASP A 213 2.22 -29.92 -11.31
C ASP A 213 3.23 -29.48 -10.25
N ILE A 214 2.91 -29.77 -9.00
CA ILE A 214 3.72 -29.37 -7.84
C ILE A 214 4.86 -30.36 -7.66
N THR A 215 5.96 -30.13 -8.38
CA THR A 215 7.25 -30.79 -8.17
C THR A 215 8.24 -29.83 -7.52
N PHE A 216 9.33 -30.34 -6.95
CA PHE A 216 10.39 -29.50 -6.38
C PHE A 216 10.95 -28.52 -7.43
N LEU A 217 11.26 -29.02 -8.63
CA LEU A 217 11.85 -28.22 -9.71
C LEU A 217 10.89 -27.14 -10.21
N ASN A 218 9.62 -27.47 -10.42
CA ASN A 218 8.61 -26.50 -10.86
C ASN A 218 8.35 -25.44 -9.77
N SER A 219 8.23 -25.86 -8.51
CA SER A 219 8.01 -24.95 -7.39
C SER A 219 9.19 -23.99 -7.20
N TRP A 220 10.41 -24.50 -7.31
CA TRP A 220 11.65 -23.71 -7.23
C TRP A 220 11.74 -22.70 -8.38
N ASN A 221 11.41 -23.11 -9.60
CA ASN A 221 11.39 -22.23 -10.76
C ASN A 221 10.29 -21.15 -10.64
N TYR A 222 9.08 -21.58 -10.25
CA TYR A 222 7.92 -20.70 -10.08
C TYR A 222 8.17 -19.63 -9.02
N MET A 223 8.84 -20.00 -7.93
CA MET A 223 9.20 -19.08 -6.84
C MET A 223 9.93 -17.83 -7.35
N TYR A 224 10.95 -17.98 -8.20
CA TYR A 224 11.70 -16.84 -8.72
C TYR A 224 10.94 -16.08 -9.80
N ALA A 225 10.32 -16.80 -10.74
CA ALA A 225 9.53 -16.20 -11.81
C ALA A 225 8.41 -15.31 -11.23
N TYR A 226 7.65 -15.85 -10.27
CA TYR A 226 6.55 -15.14 -9.60
C TYR A 226 7.06 -13.95 -8.78
N THR A 227 8.17 -14.11 -8.04
CA THR A 227 8.73 -13.00 -7.24
C THR A 227 9.12 -11.82 -8.11
N LEU A 228 9.79 -12.07 -9.25
CA LEU A 228 10.22 -11.03 -10.17
C LEU A 228 9.04 -10.41 -10.91
N TYR A 229 8.10 -11.23 -11.40
CA TYR A 229 6.86 -10.77 -12.01
C TYR A 229 6.09 -9.83 -11.07
N LEU A 230 5.81 -10.29 -9.84
CA LEU A 230 5.09 -9.54 -8.82
C LEU A 230 5.79 -8.20 -8.54
N PHE A 231 7.12 -8.21 -8.42
CA PHE A 231 7.88 -6.98 -8.21
C PHE A 231 7.74 -6.02 -9.38
N PHE A 232 8.00 -6.44 -10.61
CA PHE A 232 8.00 -5.54 -11.77
C PHE A 232 6.60 -5.04 -12.11
N ASP A 233 5.57 -5.89 -12.02
CA ASP A 233 4.19 -5.47 -12.26
C ASP A 233 3.74 -4.42 -11.24
N PHE A 234 4.02 -4.69 -9.95
CA PHE A 234 3.52 -3.85 -8.88
C PHE A 234 4.36 -2.59 -8.66
N ALA A 235 5.68 -2.67 -8.81
CA ALA A 235 6.55 -1.51 -8.80
C ALA A 235 6.29 -0.61 -10.02
N GLY A 236 6.04 -1.20 -11.20
CA GLY A 236 5.61 -0.46 -12.39
C GLY A 236 4.29 0.28 -12.15
N TYR A 237 3.26 -0.40 -11.63
CA TYR A 237 2.00 0.24 -11.24
C TYR A 237 2.24 1.39 -10.23
N SER A 238 3.04 1.15 -9.20
CA SER A 238 3.32 2.16 -8.16
C SER A 238 4.05 3.38 -8.74
N LEU A 239 4.96 3.18 -9.70
CA LEU A 239 5.66 4.28 -10.36
C LEU A 239 4.72 5.12 -11.24
N PHE A 240 3.75 4.51 -11.94
CA PHE A 240 2.70 5.26 -12.63
C PHE A 240 1.89 6.11 -11.65
N ALA A 241 1.47 5.53 -10.52
CA ALA A 241 0.72 6.22 -9.48
C ALA A 241 1.50 7.43 -8.92
N VAL A 242 2.77 7.23 -8.52
CA VAL A 242 3.62 8.30 -7.98
C VAL A 242 3.92 9.36 -9.04
N GLY A 243 4.31 8.95 -10.25
CA GLY A 243 4.64 9.88 -11.32
C GLY A 243 3.45 10.75 -11.73
N THR A 244 2.27 10.15 -11.84
CA THR A 244 1.00 10.88 -12.04
C THR A 244 0.74 11.84 -10.88
N SER A 245 0.91 11.40 -9.63
CA SER A 245 0.67 12.24 -8.46
C SER A 245 1.53 13.50 -8.47
N TYR A 246 2.81 13.36 -8.88
CA TYR A 246 3.74 14.49 -8.96
C TYR A 246 3.29 15.50 -10.02
N ILE A 247 2.83 15.05 -11.19
CA ILE A 247 2.31 15.95 -12.23
C ILE A 247 1.11 16.77 -11.70
N PHE A 248 0.26 16.16 -10.85
CA PHE A 248 -0.85 16.84 -10.17
C PHE A 248 -0.43 17.67 -8.95
N GLY A 249 0.87 17.79 -8.67
CA GLY A 249 1.41 18.60 -7.56
C GLY A 249 1.35 17.93 -6.19
N ILE A 250 1.11 16.61 -6.11
CA ILE A 250 1.05 15.86 -4.85
C ILE A 250 2.24 14.92 -4.76
N LYS A 251 3.13 15.14 -3.79
CA LYS A 251 4.36 14.35 -3.61
C LYS A 251 4.11 13.05 -2.83
N THR A 252 3.37 12.13 -3.45
CA THR A 252 3.06 10.81 -2.90
C THR A 252 4.34 9.97 -2.68
N PRO A 253 4.44 9.17 -1.60
CA PRO A 253 5.66 8.42 -1.30
C PRO A 253 5.86 7.24 -2.25
N ASP A 254 7.13 6.89 -2.51
CA ASP A 254 7.48 5.69 -3.26
C ASP A 254 7.19 4.42 -2.45
N ASN A 255 6.72 3.38 -3.15
CA ASN A 255 6.45 2.06 -2.57
C ASN A 255 7.64 1.10 -2.59
N PHE A 256 8.63 1.32 -3.44
CA PHE A 256 9.75 0.40 -3.60
C PHE A 256 11.08 1.14 -3.65
N ASN A 257 12.08 0.61 -2.95
CA ASN A 257 13.45 1.14 -2.97
C ASN A 257 14.48 0.00 -2.98
N LYS A 258 14.68 -0.60 -4.15
CA LYS A 258 15.63 -1.71 -4.39
C LYS A 258 15.50 -2.81 -3.31
N PRO A 259 14.33 -3.44 -3.14
CA PRO A 259 14.07 -4.34 -2.01
C PRO A 259 14.99 -5.58 -1.99
N PHE A 260 15.42 -6.08 -3.15
CA PHE A 260 16.23 -7.31 -3.22
C PHE A 260 17.72 -7.12 -2.86
N VAL A 261 18.19 -5.89 -2.61
CA VAL A 261 19.56 -5.66 -2.07
C VAL A 261 19.61 -5.58 -0.54
N SER A 262 18.49 -5.88 0.13
CA SER A 262 18.36 -5.85 1.58
C SER A 262 19.20 -6.93 2.24
N LYS A 263 19.89 -6.59 3.32
CA LYS A 263 20.75 -7.53 4.08
C LYS A 263 19.97 -8.37 5.09
N ASP A 264 18.75 -7.98 5.40
CA ASP A 264 17.90 -8.70 6.33
C ASP A 264 16.42 -8.34 6.12
N MET A 265 15.53 -9.07 6.80
CA MET A 265 14.08 -8.88 6.66
C MET A 265 13.60 -7.54 7.21
N LYS A 266 14.30 -6.93 8.18
CA LYS A 266 13.93 -5.59 8.67
C LYS A 266 14.19 -4.56 7.58
N GLU A 267 15.36 -4.61 6.95
CA GLU A 267 15.70 -3.75 5.82
C GLU A 267 14.75 -3.97 4.64
N PHE A 268 14.42 -5.23 4.32
CA PHE A 268 13.47 -5.57 3.24
C PHE A 268 12.13 -4.85 3.40
N TRP A 269 11.51 -4.91 4.58
CA TRP A 269 10.23 -4.27 4.85
C TRP A 269 10.29 -2.74 4.88
N THR A 270 11.48 -2.13 4.96
CA THR A 270 11.64 -0.68 4.74
C THR A 270 11.77 -0.28 3.27
N ARG A 271 11.86 -1.27 2.37
CA ARG A 271 12.11 -1.10 0.92
C ARG A 271 11.04 -1.73 0.04
N TRP A 272 10.22 -2.63 0.57
CA TRP A 272 9.11 -3.29 -0.11
C TRP A 272 7.77 -2.73 0.37
N HIS A 273 6.89 -2.38 -0.58
CA HIS A 273 5.56 -1.84 -0.34
C HIS A 273 5.50 -0.83 0.83
N ILE A 274 6.39 0.16 0.75
CA ILE A 274 6.78 1.03 1.86
C ILE A 274 5.58 1.75 2.47
N SER A 275 4.61 2.20 1.68
CA SER A 275 3.44 2.89 2.24
C SER A 275 2.62 1.98 3.16
N LEU A 276 2.42 0.72 2.78
CA LEU A 276 1.69 -0.28 3.58
C LEU A 276 2.51 -0.66 4.81
N SER A 277 3.78 -0.97 4.62
CA SER A 277 4.70 -1.33 5.71
C SER A 277 4.72 -0.24 6.79
N ARG A 278 4.82 1.04 6.40
CA ARG A 278 4.73 2.18 7.33
C ARG A 278 3.34 2.33 7.94
N TRP A 279 2.27 2.13 7.17
CA TRP A 279 0.89 2.16 7.69
C TRP A 279 0.71 1.16 8.85
N PHE A 280 1.10 -0.10 8.62
CA PHE A 280 1.07 -1.16 9.63
C PHE A 280 2.04 -0.88 10.79
N GLY A 281 3.23 -0.37 10.50
CA GLY A 281 4.25 0.02 11.48
C GLY A 281 3.74 1.08 12.47
N ASP A 282 3.05 2.11 11.97
CA ASP A 282 2.57 3.22 12.77
C ASP A 282 1.30 2.86 13.55
N TYR A 283 0.32 2.21 12.90
CA TYR A 283 -1.01 2.04 13.49
C TYR A 283 -1.26 0.68 14.14
N ILE A 284 -0.47 -0.35 13.86
CA ILE A 284 -0.62 -1.66 14.51
C ILE A 284 0.59 -1.91 15.39
N PHE A 285 1.79 -2.01 14.80
CA PHE A 285 3.01 -2.36 15.51
C PHE A 285 3.30 -1.38 16.66
N SER A 286 3.46 -0.10 16.35
CA SER A 286 3.85 0.91 17.34
C SER A 286 2.79 1.07 18.43
N ARG A 287 1.49 1.10 18.06
CA ARG A 287 0.39 1.18 19.02
C ARG A 287 0.35 -0.02 19.96
N PHE A 288 0.52 -1.23 19.43
CA PHE A 288 0.53 -2.45 20.23
C PHE A 288 1.68 -2.45 21.23
N VAL A 289 2.90 -2.10 20.77
CA VAL A 289 4.08 -2.04 21.64
C VAL A 289 3.89 -0.99 22.74
N LEU A 290 3.51 0.24 22.39
CA LEU A 290 3.32 1.33 23.36
C LEU A 290 2.24 0.99 24.40
N ASN A 291 1.09 0.47 23.97
CA ASN A 291 0.02 0.06 24.87
C ASN A 291 0.45 -1.10 25.79
N SER A 292 1.20 -2.08 25.26
CA SER A 292 1.68 -3.21 26.04
C SER A 292 2.73 -2.82 27.08
N MET A 293 3.60 -1.87 26.75
CA MET A 293 4.56 -1.29 27.70
C MET A 293 3.86 -0.49 28.80
N ARG A 294 2.89 0.37 28.44
CA ARG A 294 2.10 1.14 29.43
C ARG A 294 1.35 0.23 30.40
N LYS A 295 0.79 -0.88 29.91
CA LYS A 295 0.06 -1.87 30.71
C LYS A 295 0.94 -2.94 31.35
N LYS A 296 2.27 -2.86 31.22
CA LYS A 296 3.25 -3.85 31.71
C LYS A 296 2.88 -5.31 31.35
N ARG A 297 2.32 -5.53 30.15
CA ARG A 297 1.84 -6.86 29.69
C ARG A 297 2.96 -7.89 29.50
N PHE A 298 4.19 -7.41 29.27
CA PHE A 298 5.34 -8.26 29.01
C PHE A 298 6.50 -7.87 29.93
N LYS A 299 7.33 -8.86 30.26
CA LYS A 299 8.50 -8.70 31.13
C LYS A 299 9.54 -7.72 30.56
N ASN A 300 9.67 -7.66 29.24
CA ASN A 300 10.57 -6.73 28.57
C ASN A 300 10.01 -6.23 27.22
N ARG A 301 10.59 -5.12 26.74
CA ARG A 301 10.22 -4.49 25.45
C ARG A 301 10.50 -5.39 24.24
N ILE A 302 11.46 -6.29 24.33
CA ILE A 302 11.87 -7.16 23.22
C ILE A 302 10.75 -8.16 22.91
N ILE A 303 10.22 -8.83 23.94
CA ILE A 303 9.09 -9.77 23.81
C ILE A 303 7.87 -9.03 23.25
N ALA A 304 7.57 -7.83 23.77
CA ALA A 304 6.49 -7.00 23.24
C ALA A 304 6.68 -6.69 21.75
N SER A 305 7.91 -6.39 21.32
CA SER A 305 8.26 -6.14 19.92
C SER A 305 8.12 -7.38 19.05
N HIS A 306 8.52 -8.57 19.53
CA HIS A 306 8.39 -9.81 18.75
C HIS A 306 6.93 -10.20 18.55
N VAL A 307 6.12 -10.13 19.62
CA VAL A 307 4.67 -10.36 19.53
C VAL A 307 4.03 -9.34 18.59
N ALA A 308 4.43 -8.07 18.67
CA ALA A 308 3.94 -7.04 17.76
C ALA A 308 4.29 -7.33 16.30
N GLN A 309 5.50 -7.83 16.00
CA GLN A 309 5.89 -8.21 14.62
C GLN A 309 4.99 -9.31 14.06
N ILE A 310 4.72 -10.36 14.86
CA ILE A 310 3.85 -11.47 14.47
C ILE A 310 2.42 -10.96 14.24
N ILE A 311 1.85 -10.21 15.19
CA ILE A 311 0.50 -9.65 15.06
C ILE A 311 0.40 -8.74 13.82
N THR A 312 1.38 -7.86 13.61
CA THR A 312 1.37 -6.93 12.49
C THR A 312 1.38 -7.66 11.16
N MET A 313 2.25 -8.66 10.99
CA MET A 313 2.33 -9.42 9.74
C MET A 313 1.17 -10.38 9.56
N PHE A 314 0.63 -10.95 10.63
CA PHE A 314 -0.59 -11.75 10.59
C PHE A 314 -1.80 -10.93 10.12
N VAL A 315 -2.01 -9.73 10.67
CA VAL A 315 -3.08 -8.82 10.23
C VAL A 315 -2.84 -8.37 8.78
N MET A 316 -1.58 -8.20 8.36
CA MET A 316 -1.25 -7.92 6.95
C MET A 316 -1.63 -9.09 6.04
N GLY A 317 -1.38 -10.33 6.47
CA GLY A 317 -1.84 -11.54 5.77
C GLY A 317 -3.37 -11.56 5.63
N LEU A 318 -4.11 -11.36 6.73
CA LEU A 318 -5.57 -11.28 6.72
C LEU A 318 -6.09 -10.14 5.81
N TRP A 319 -5.38 -9.02 5.75
CA TRP A 319 -5.72 -7.92 4.86
C TRP A 319 -5.60 -8.32 3.38
N HIS A 320 -4.63 -9.15 3.01
CA HIS A 320 -4.56 -9.70 1.66
C HIS A 320 -5.76 -10.61 1.37
N GLY A 321 -6.06 -11.56 2.26
CA GLY A 321 -7.25 -12.38 2.19
C GLY A 321 -7.34 -13.40 3.32
N LEU A 322 -8.47 -14.10 3.38
CA LEU A 322 -8.76 -15.11 4.43
C LEU A 322 -8.40 -16.54 4.01
N THR A 323 -7.76 -16.73 2.85
CA THR A 323 -7.26 -18.03 2.43
C THR A 323 -6.05 -18.43 3.27
N THR A 324 -5.87 -19.74 3.44
CA THR A 324 -4.82 -20.32 4.30
C THR A 324 -3.42 -19.82 3.93
N TYR A 325 -3.12 -19.67 2.64
CA TYR A 325 -1.80 -19.24 2.18
C TYR A 325 -1.47 -17.78 2.52
N TYR A 326 -2.45 -16.86 2.55
CA TYR A 326 -2.20 -15.49 3.02
C TYR A 326 -1.95 -15.44 4.52
N ILE A 327 -2.64 -16.28 5.30
CA ILE A 327 -2.43 -16.41 6.74
C ILE A 327 -1.02 -16.96 7.02
N ILE A 328 -0.64 -18.04 6.34
CA ILE A 328 0.69 -18.65 6.46
C ILE A 328 1.77 -17.65 6.02
N TYR A 329 1.55 -16.91 4.93
CA TYR A 329 2.45 -15.84 4.50
C TYR A 329 2.67 -14.80 5.59
N GLY A 330 1.60 -14.31 6.23
CA GLY A 330 1.70 -13.34 7.32
C GLY A 330 2.49 -13.87 8.52
N LEU A 331 2.22 -15.10 8.95
CA LEU A 331 2.95 -15.74 10.04
C LEU A 331 4.42 -16.01 9.69
N TYR A 332 4.70 -16.42 8.46
CA TYR A 332 6.04 -16.62 7.93
C TYR A 332 6.85 -15.32 7.98
N GLN A 333 6.30 -14.22 7.47
CA GLN A 333 6.96 -12.91 7.46
C GLN A 333 7.20 -12.37 8.88
N GLY A 334 6.22 -12.53 9.77
CA GLY A 334 6.37 -12.18 11.18
C GLY A 334 7.48 -12.98 11.86
N SER A 335 7.53 -14.29 11.61
CA SER A 335 8.56 -15.18 12.16
C SER A 335 9.94 -14.82 11.61
N ALA A 336 10.05 -14.53 10.31
CA ALA A 336 11.30 -14.12 9.69
C ALA A 336 11.84 -12.80 10.29
N LEU A 337 10.97 -11.85 10.63
CA LEU A 337 11.35 -10.62 11.34
C LEU A 337 11.83 -10.87 12.77
N VAL A 338 11.14 -11.74 13.52
CA VAL A 338 11.52 -12.12 14.89
C VAL A 338 12.86 -12.85 14.90
N LEU A 339 13.02 -13.85 14.03
CA LEU A 339 14.27 -14.60 13.89
C LEU A 339 15.43 -13.69 13.46
N THR A 340 15.18 -12.74 12.56
CA THR A 340 16.16 -11.71 12.20
C THR A 340 16.59 -10.90 13.42
N ASP A 341 15.64 -10.42 14.24
CA ASP A 341 15.97 -9.66 15.45
C ASP A 341 16.74 -10.49 16.48
N ILE A 342 16.33 -11.74 16.69
CA ILE A 342 17.01 -12.67 17.60
C ILE A 342 18.43 -12.94 17.13
N TYR A 343 18.62 -13.28 15.85
CA TYR A 343 19.93 -13.55 15.26
C TYR A 343 20.86 -12.34 15.42
N GLN A 344 20.39 -11.13 15.09
CA GLN A 344 21.19 -9.91 15.21
C GLN A 344 21.60 -9.59 16.67
N ARG A 345 20.76 -9.94 17.65
CA ARG A 345 21.02 -9.67 19.07
C ARG A 345 21.88 -10.73 19.73
N LYS A 346 21.67 -12.02 19.41
CA LYS A 346 22.29 -13.15 20.12
C LYS A 346 23.53 -13.70 19.42
N SER A 347 23.61 -13.65 18.09
CA SER A 347 24.72 -14.24 17.35
C SER A 347 26.01 -13.42 17.51
N THR A 348 27.02 -14.01 18.15
CA THR A 348 28.37 -13.46 18.24
C THR A 348 29.01 -13.37 16.85
N TYR A 349 28.76 -14.37 16.00
CA TYR A 349 29.23 -14.40 14.62
C TYR A 349 28.70 -13.22 13.80
N TYR A 350 27.39 -12.92 13.91
CA TYR A 350 26.81 -11.75 13.27
C TYR A 350 27.47 -10.46 13.77
N LYS A 351 27.62 -10.30 15.09
CA LYS A 351 28.22 -9.09 15.67
C LYS A 351 29.65 -8.86 15.18
N LYS A 352 30.42 -9.95 15.01
CA LYS A 352 31.80 -9.93 14.51
C LYS A 352 31.86 -9.52 13.03
N HIS A 353 31.08 -10.15 12.16
CA HIS A 353 31.25 -10.02 10.70
C HIS A 353 30.26 -9.07 10.00
N LYS A 354 29.26 -8.48 10.68
CA LYS A 354 28.20 -7.63 10.06
C LYS A 354 28.71 -6.45 9.19
N LYS A 355 29.95 -6.01 9.40
CA LYS A 355 30.56 -4.91 8.63
C LYS A 355 31.33 -5.40 7.41
N GLU A 356 31.61 -6.70 7.31
CA GLU A 356 32.43 -7.29 6.25
C GLU A 356 31.62 -7.45 4.95
N LYS A 357 32.22 -7.08 3.81
CA LYS A 357 31.52 -7.04 2.52
C LYS A 357 31.03 -8.41 2.06
N TRP A 358 31.85 -9.46 2.24
CA TRP A 358 31.47 -10.83 1.87
C TRP A 358 30.27 -11.31 2.71
N PHE A 359 30.25 -11.00 4.00
CA PHE A 359 29.16 -11.37 4.90
C PHE A 359 27.88 -10.62 4.53
N GLN A 360 27.97 -9.32 4.21
CA GLN A 360 26.83 -8.56 3.70
C GLN A 360 26.29 -9.10 2.37
N MET A 361 27.15 -9.64 1.50
CA MET A 361 26.71 -10.29 0.27
C MET A 361 25.94 -11.58 0.55
N ILE A 362 26.45 -12.44 1.44
CA ILE A 362 25.74 -13.64 1.89
C ILE A 362 24.38 -13.27 2.49
N GLN A 363 24.35 -12.25 3.35
CA GLN A 363 23.12 -11.73 3.95
C GLN A 363 22.08 -11.32 2.90
N ARG A 364 22.49 -10.66 1.82
CA ARG A 364 21.60 -10.30 0.70
C ARG A 364 21.05 -11.54 0.01
N VAL A 365 21.91 -12.50 -0.30
CA VAL A 365 21.50 -13.76 -0.95
C VAL A 365 20.51 -14.51 -0.07
N VAL A 366 20.80 -14.69 1.22
CA VAL A 366 19.90 -15.36 2.17
C VAL A 366 18.57 -14.62 2.29
N THR A 367 18.60 -13.29 2.44
CA THR A 367 17.37 -12.48 2.53
C THR A 367 16.53 -12.59 1.26
N PHE A 368 17.17 -12.58 0.09
CA PHE A 368 16.48 -12.75 -1.19
C PHE A 368 15.74 -14.10 -1.25
N HIS A 369 16.37 -15.20 -0.84
CA HIS A 369 15.72 -16.52 -0.83
C HIS A 369 14.57 -16.60 0.19
N ILE A 370 14.73 -16.00 1.38
CA ILE A 370 13.65 -15.91 2.38
C ILE A 370 12.45 -15.14 1.81
N VAL A 371 12.71 -14.03 1.11
CA VAL A 371 11.66 -13.25 0.45
C VAL A 371 10.99 -14.06 -0.65
N CYS A 372 11.76 -14.66 -1.55
CA CYS A 372 11.27 -15.49 -2.65
C CYS A 372 10.37 -16.62 -2.16
N PHE A 373 10.78 -17.34 -1.12
CA PHE A 373 9.96 -18.39 -0.53
C PHE A 373 8.65 -17.83 0.07
N GLY A 374 8.72 -16.64 0.70
CA GLY A 374 7.53 -15.93 1.12
C GLY A 374 6.57 -15.62 -0.04
N MET A 375 7.10 -15.17 -1.19
CA MET A 375 6.28 -14.90 -2.38
C MET A 375 5.70 -16.18 -3.00
N LEU A 376 6.41 -17.30 -2.94
CA LEU A 376 5.86 -18.61 -3.33
C LEU A 376 4.64 -18.98 -2.49
N ILE A 377 4.73 -18.83 -1.16
CA ILE A 377 3.58 -19.03 -0.26
C ILE A 377 2.45 -18.07 -0.64
N PHE A 378 2.77 -16.78 -0.80
CA PHE A 378 1.79 -15.74 -1.13
C PHE A 378 1.01 -16.02 -2.42
N SER A 379 1.67 -16.62 -3.42
CA SER A 379 1.04 -16.94 -4.70
C SER A 379 -0.07 -18.01 -4.61
N GLY A 380 -0.09 -18.80 -3.54
CA GLY A 380 -0.99 -19.94 -3.40
C GLY A 380 -0.62 -21.16 -4.26
N TYR A 381 0.50 -21.12 -5.01
CA TYR A 381 0.92 -22.20 -5.91
C TYR A 381 1.05 -23.56 -5.20
N LEU A 382 1.51 -23.56 -3.95
CA LEU A 382 1.68 -24.77 -3.12
C LEU A 382 0.37 -25.31 -2.53
N PHE A 383 -0.75 -24.61 -2.70
CA PHE A 383 -2.04 -24.89 -2.06
C PHE A 383 -3.15 -25.15 -3.09
N LYS A 384 -2.77 -25.45 -4.33
CA LYS A 384 -3.68 -25.78 -5.42
C LYS A 384 -4.32 -27.14 -5.25
#